data_AF-A0A915D5V1-F1
#
_entry.id   AF-A0A915D5V1-F1
#
_cell.length_a   1.000
_cell.length_b   1.000
_cell.length_c   1.000
_cell.angle_alpha   90.00
_cell.angle_beta   90.00
_cell.angle_gamma   90.00
#
_symmetry.space_group_name_H-M   'P 1'
#
loop_
_entity.id
_entity.type
_entity.pdbx_description
1 polymer ?
#
loop_
_entity_poly.entity_id
_entity_poly.type
_entity_poly.pdbx_seq_one_letter_code
_entity_poly.pdbx_strand_id
1 'polypeptide(L)'
;MILKVSIPVQSSLLEKLPMNTAAGEWFRVRTVFWNIGINHEATLASSIGDITLEENINKNALAETQAYVASLGEKLTNKQNVEELLLELHKVVTACPSKKNTVIYPRVMALNTALGATSILACKSGKDRTSMAVTLEEGRLLKENCGISQQQTTEIIDCLRKDGVRRENCRKNVGKAIYSFSPFQMHFLPKEFRPPNGTYAQKVAS
;
A
#
# COMPACT_ATOMS: atom_id res chain seq x y z
N MET A 1 15.89 2.08 22.92
CA MET A 1 15.14 3.31 23.19
C MET A 1 13.66 3.01 22.99
N ILE A 2 12.78 3.32 23.94
CA ILE A 2 11.33 3.13 23.80
C ILE A 2 10.72 4.52 23.62
N LEU A 3 10.13 4.80 22.46
CA LEU A 3 9.35 6.01 22.24
C LEU A 3 7.92 5.77 22.74
N LYS A 4 7.43 6.62 23.64
CA LYS A 4 6.05 6.61 24.12
C LYS A 4 5.33 7.84 23.57
N VAL A 5 4.14 7.63 23.01
CA VAL A 5 3.29 8.68 22.48
C VAL A 5 1.94 8.59 23.18
N SER A 6 1.52 9.67 23.83
CA SER A 6 0.20 9.78 24.45
C SER A 6 -0.69 10.67 23.59
N ILE A 7 -1.88 10.18 23.25
CA ILE A 7 -2.86 10.93 22.45
C ILE A 7 -4.04 11.26 23.36
N PRO A 8 -4.25 12.54 23.73
CA PRO A 8 -5.44 12.93 24.47
C PRO A 8 -6.66 12.77 23.57
N VAL A 9 -7.72 12.16 24.11
CA VAL A 9 -8.97 11.89 23.41
C VAL A 9 -10.15 12.45 24.22
N GLN A 10 -11.21 12.86 23.53
CA GLN A 10 -12.42 13.35 24.19
C GLN A 10 -13.11 12.21 24.95
N SER A 11 -13.81 12.54 26.05
CA SER A 11 -14.49 11.54 26.89
C SER A 11 -15.47 10.67 26.11
N SER A 12 -16.21 11.25 25.16
CA SER A 12 -17.14 10.54 24.28
C SER A 12 -16.47 9.52 23.33
N LEU A 13 -15.17 9.68 23.05
CA LEU A 13 -14.36 8.72 22.30
C LEU A 13 -13.75 7.67 23.22
N LEU A 14 -13.35 8.03 24.45
CA LEU A 14 -12.85 7.07 25.45
C LEU A 14 -13.86 5.95 25.71
N GLU A 15 -15.15 6.30 25.79
CA GLU A 15 -16.24 5.34 26.00
C GLU A 15 -16.39 4.31 24.86
N LYS A 16 -15.84 4.59 23.67
CA LYS A 16 -15.87 3.69 22.50
C LYS A 16 -14.64 2.79 22.41
N LEU A 17 -13.62 3.03 23.22
CA LEU A 17 -12.39 2.24 23.18
C LEU A 17 -12.55 0.92 23.95
N PRO A 18 -11.75 -0.12 23.62
CA PRO A 18 -11.65 -1.30 24.47
C PRO A 18 -11.29 -0.91 25.91
N MET A 19 -11.87 -1.60 26.88
CA MET A 19 -11.76 -1.28 28.31
C MET A 19 -10.31 -1.05 28.76
N ASN A 20 -9.39 -1.92 28.33
CA ASN A 20 -7.96 -1.80 28.63
C ASN A 20 -7.35 -0.49 28.10
N THR A 21 -7.66 -0.13 26.85
CA THR A 21 -7.16 1.11 26.24
C THR A 21 -7.78 2.34 26.91
N ALA A 22 -9.07 2.29 27.24
CA ALA A 22 -9.75 3.36 27.98
C ALA A 22 -9.17 3.54 29.40
N ALA A 23 -8.71 2.46 30.03
CA ALA A 23 -8.02 2.48 31.33
C ALA A 23 -6.57 3.00 31.25
N GLY A 24 -6.08 3.37 30.06
CA GLY A 24 -4.73 3.88 29.85
C GLY A 24 -3.66 2.81 29.68
N GLU A 25 -4.04 1.55 29.40
CA GLU A 25 -3.06 0.51 29.08
C GLU A 25 -2.33 0.82 27.77
N TRP A 26 -1.02 0.61 27.80
CA TRP A 26 -0.16 0.78 26.64
C TRP A 26 -0.28 -0.40 25.68
N PHE A 27 -0.44 -0.11 24.39
CA PHE A 27 -0.25 -1.08 23.33
C PHE A 27 0.98 -0.74 22.49
N ARG A 28 1.51 -1.73 21.77
CA ARG A 28 2.66 -1.56 20.88
C ARG A 28 2.20 -1.54 19.44
N VAL A 29 2.72 -0.60 18.66
CA VAL A 29 2.55 -0.59 17.21
C VAL A 29 3.61 -1.51 16.60
N ARG A 30 3.18 -2.42 15.73
CA ARG A 30 4.06 -3.21 14.86
C ARG A 30 4.02 -2.61 13.47
N THR A 31 5.18 -2.33 12.90
CA THR A 31 5.32 -1.77 11.56
C THR A 31 6.08 -2.76 10.71
N VAL A 32 5.59 -3.01 9.50
CA VAL A 32 6.25 -3.84 8.50
C VAL A 32 6.43 -3.00 7.25
N PHE A 33 7.64 -3.00 6.69
CA PHE A 33 7.96 -2.20 5.51
C PHE A 33 8.08 -3.07 4.26
N TRP A 34 7.19 -2.83 3.30
CA TRP A 34 7.23 -3.47 1.98
C TRP A 34 7.69 -2.46 0.93
N ASN A 35 8.54 -2.89 0.01
CA ASN A 35 9.03 -2.04 -1.07
C ASN A 35 8.84 -2.72 -2.43
N ILE A 36 8.17 -2.04 -3.36
CA ILE A 36 7.99 -2.54 -4.73
C ILE A 36 8.53 -1.47 -5.67
N GLY A 37 9.59 -1.80 -6.40
CA GLY A 37 10.23 -0.91 -7.37
C GLY A 37 9.38 -0.63 -8.61
N ILE A 38 8.41 0.28 -8.51
CA ILE A 38 7.51 0.65 -9.63
C ILE A 38 8.08 1.86 -10.40
N ASN A 39 9.30 1.78 -10.91
CA ASN A 39 9.88 2.85 -11.73
C ASN A 39 10.87 2.33 -12.80
N HIS A 40 11.32 3.24 -13.65
CA HIS A 40 12.32 2.95 -14.68
C HIS A 40 13.68 2.59 -14.06
N GLU A 41 14.11 3.29 -13.00
CA GLU A 41 15.35 2.97 -12.26
C GLU A 41 15.36 1.56 -11.69
N ALA A 42 14.26 1.10 -11.09
CA ALA A 42 14.11 -0.28 -10.60
C ALA A 42 14.09 -1.28 -11.75
N THR A 43 13.58 -0.90 -12.93
CA THR A 43 13.67 -1.76 -14.12
C THR A 43 15.12 -1.89 -14.57
N LEU A 44 15.86 -0.78 -14.65
CA LEU A 44 17.28 -0.78 -14.99
C LEU A 44 18.11 -1.56 -13.95
N ALA A 45 17.85 -1.36 -12.66
CA ALA A 45 18.48 -2.10 -11.58
C ALA A 45 18.17 -3.61 -11.67
N SER A 46 16.93 -4.00 -11.98
CA SER A 46 16.60 -5.42 -12.18
C SER A 46 17.30 -6.07 -13.38
N SER A 47 17.70 -5.26 -14.37
CA SER A 47 18.34 -5.75 -15.60
C SER A 47 19.88 -5.72 -15.53
N ILE A 48 20.48 -4.77 -14.80
CA ILE A 48 21.94 -4.49 -14.86
C ILE A 48 22.54 -4.19 -13.46
N GLY A 49 21.71 -4.00 -12.43
CA GLY A 49 22.13 -3.55 -11.11
C GLY A 49 21.87 -4.55 -9.98
N ASP A 50 22.15 -4.10 -8.75
CA ASP A 50 21.92 -4.86 -7.53
C ASP A 50 20.52 -4.58 -6.96
N ILE A 51 19.74 -5.63 -6.79
CA ILE A 51 18.38 -5.61 -6.22
C ILE A 51 18.30 -6.31 -4.86
N THR A 52 19.42 -6.77 -4.30
CA THR A 52 19.47 -7.54 -3.06
C THR A 52 18.85 -6.81 -1.88
N LEU A 53 18.96 -5.47 -1.83
CA LEU A 53 18.33 -4.69 -0.77
C LEU A 53 16.79 -4.78 -0.81
N GLU A 54 16.17 -4.62 -1.99
CA GLU A 54 14.71 -4.77 -2.13
C GLU A 54 14.27 -6.21 -1.78
N GLU A 55 15.03 -7.20 -2.22
CA GLU A 55 14.76 -8.60 -1.87
C GLU A 55 14.81 -8.85 -0.36
N ASN A 56 15.85 -8.35 0.31
CA ASN A 56 16.01 -8.51 1.75
C ASN A 56 14.93 -7.76 2.52
N ILE A 57 14.54 -6.55 2.09
CA ILE A 57 13.42 -5.81 2.65
C ILE A 57 12.15 -6.66 2.61
N ASN A 58 11.79 -7.19 1.43
CA ASN A 58 10.53 -7.92 1.29
C ASN A 58 10.56 -9.30 1.96
N LYS A 59 11.71 -9.97 2.02
CA LYS A 59 11.88 -11.21 2.80
C LYS A 59 11.74 -10.96 4.31
N ASN A 60 12.36 -9.90 4.81
CA ASN A 60 12.23 -9.51 6.23
C ASN A 60 10.80 -9.10 6.56
N ALA A 61 10.15 -8.36 5.66
CA ALA A 61 8.76 -7.96 5.82
C ALA A 61 7.81 -9.17 5.93
N LEU A 62 8.03 -10.19 5.11
CA LEU A 62 7.31 -11.45 5.20
C LEU A 62 7.54 -12.12 6.56
N ALA A 63 8.80 -12.26 6.99
CA ALA A 63 9.14 -12.90 8.25
C ALA A 63 8.53 -12.17 9.46
N GLU A 64 8.58 -10.83 9.47
CA GLU A 64 7.94 -10.01 10.52
C GLU A 64 6.43 -10.16 10.52
N THR A 65 5.80 -10.20 9.34
CA THR A 65 4.36 -10.43 9.21
C THR A 65 3.97 -11.81 9.74
N GLN A 66 4.73 -12.86 9.39
CA GLN A 66 4.52 -14.22 9.90
C GLN A 66 4.66 -14.27 11.42
N ALA A 67 5.70 -13.64 11.98
CA ALA A 67 5.92 -13.57 13.42
C ALA A 67 4.78 -12.81 14.13
N TYR A 68 4.28 -11.72 13.53
CA TYR A 68 3.14 -10.98 14.07
C TYR A 68 1.87 -11.84 14.09
N VAL A 69 1.51 -12.47 12.98
CA VAL A 69 0.34 -13.35 12.89
C VAL A 69 0.43 -14.50 13.90
N ALA A 70 1.59 -15.15 14.02
CA ALA A 70 1.82 -16.19 15.02
C ALA A 70 1.64 -15.67 16.46
N SER A 71 2.07 -14.43 16.75
CA SER A 71 1.94 -13.82 18.08
C SER A 71 0.50 -13.48 18.48
N LEU A 72 -0.43 -13.36 17.52
CA LEU A 72 -1.83 -13.10 17.80
C LEU A 72 -2.54 -14.33 18.41
N GLY A 73 -2.11 -15.55 18.05
CA GLY A 73 -2.65 -16.79 18.59
C GLY A 73 -4.17 -16.85 18.49
N GLU A 74 -4.84 -17.08 19.62
CA GLU A 74 -6.31 -17.16 19.72
C GLU A 74 -7.03 -15.81 19.54
N LYS A 75 -6.31 -14.68 19.65
CA LYS A 75 -6.91 -13.34 19.46
C LYS A 75 -7.21 -13.03 17.99
N LEU A 76 -6.70 -13.85 17.06
CA LEU A 76 -6.89 -13.67 15.64
C LEU A 76 -8.30 -14.07 15.22
N THR A 77 -9.14 -13.07 14.96
CA THR A 77 -10.42 -13.27 14.27
C THR A 77 -10.17 -13.70 12.82
N ASN A 78 -11.01 -14.57 12.26
CA ASN A 78 -10.88 -15.07 10.88
C ASN A 78 -9.56 -15.80 10.57
N LYS A 79 -9.04 -16.56 11.55
CA LYS A 79 -7.76 -17.29 11.47
C LYS A 79 -7.53 -18.00 10.14
N GLN A 80 -8.50 -18.77 9.66
CA GLN A 80 -8.38 -19.52 8.40
C GLN A 80 -8.09 -18.61 7.20
N ASN A 81 -8.88 -17.54 7.03
CA ASN A 81 -8.69 -16.58 5.93
C ASN A 81 -7.30 -15.90 6.01
N VAL A 82 -6.87 -15.52 7.20
CA VAL A 82 -5.56 -14.90 7.42
C VAL A 82 -4.42 -15.88 7.09
N GLU A 83 -4.54 -17.14 7.50
CA GLU A 83 -3.54 -18.17 7.21
C GLU A 83 -3.46 -18.48 5.70
N GLU A 84 -4.59 -18.53 5.01
CA GLU A 84 -4.66 -18.71 3.55
C GLU A 84 -3.98 -17.53 2.82
N LEU A 85 -4.35 -16.29 3.17
CA LEU A 85 -3.74 -15.09 2.58
C LEU A 85 -2.24 -14.97 2.87
N LEU A 86 -1.81 -15.33 4.08
CA LEU A 86 -0.40 -15.35 4.46
C LEU A 86 0.39 -16.41 3.69
N LEU A 87 -0.21 -17.59 3.46
CA LEU A 87 0.39 -18.64 2.64
C LEU A 87 0.52 -18.21 1.18
N GLU A 88 -0.49 -17.55 0.62
CA GLU A 88 -0.40 -16.98 -0.73
C GLU A 88 0.72 -15.94 -0.83
N LEU A 89 0.79 -15.01 0.13
CA LEU A 89 1.82 -13.99 0.18
C LEU A 89 3.22 -14.62 0.30
N HIS A 90 3.36 -15.65 1.14
CA HIS A 90 4.60 -16.42 1.28
C HIS A 90 5.03 -17.02 -0.06
N LYS A 91 4.11 -17.69 -0.79
CA LYS A 91 4.41 -18.27 -2.11
C LYS A 91 4.88 -17.19 -3.10
N VAL A 92 4.21 -16.05 -3.15
CA VAL A 92 4.55 -14.94 -4.06
C VAL A 92 5.94 -14.37 -3.76
N VAL A 93 6.23 -14.10 -2.50
CA VAL A 93 7.51 -13.49 -2.09
C VAL A 93 8.67 -14.48 -2.21
N THR A 94 8.47 -15.75 -1.84
CA THR A 94 9.51 -16.79 -1.99
C THR A 94 9.85 -17.03 -3.46
N ALA A 95 8.86 -16.99 -4.36
CA ALA A 95 9.08 -17.15 -5.80
C ALA A 95 9.80 -15.94 -6.43
N CYS A 96 9.38 -14.71 -6.08
CA CYS A 96 10.00 -13.49 -6.59
C CYS A 96 9.81 -12.33 -5.59
N PRO A 97 10.77 -12.05 -4.72
CA PRO A 97 10.63 -11.02 -3.68
C PRO A 97 10.87 -9.60 -4.21
N SER A 98 11.26 -9.41 -5.47
CA SER A 98 11.63 -8.09 -6.03
C SER A 98 11.25 -8.01 -7.52
N LYS A 99 12.07 -7.35 -8.35
CA LYS A 99 11.92 -7.29 -9.82
C LYS A 99 10.55 -6.79 -10.27
N LYS A 100 10.00 -5.80 -9.55
CA LYS A 100 8.69 -5.22 -9.84
C LYS A 100 7.57 -6.27 -9.79
N ASN A 101 7.65 -7.22 -8.87
CA ASN A 101 6.56 -8.15 -8.61
C ASN A 101 5.37 -7.39 -7.99
N THR A 102 4.50 -6.84 -8.85
CA THR A 102 3.33 -6.07 -8.40
C THR A 102 2.28 -6.91 -7.70
N VAL A 103 2.37 -8.25 -7.78
CA VAL A 103 1.46 -9.18 -7.09
C VAL A 103 1.62 -9.12 -5.57
N ILE A 104 2.79 -8.71 -5.06
CA ILE A 104 3.00 -8.52 -3.61
C ILE A 104 2.00 -7.49 -3.06
N TYR A 105 1.77 -6.40 -3.80
CA TYR A 105 0.92 -5.29 -3.35
C TYR A 105 -0.52 -5.72 -2.97
N PRO A 106 -1.35 -6.27 -3.87
CA PRO A 106 -2.72 -6.64 -3.53
C PRO A 106 -2.78 -7.75 -2.48
N ARG A 107 -1.79 -8.65 -2.40
CA ARG A 107 -1.72 -9.69 -1.35
C ARG A 107 -1.50 -9.09 0.04
N VAL A 108 -0.58 -8.12 0.14
CA VAL A 108 -0.34 -7.40 1.40
C VAL A 108 -1.57 -6.59 1.80
N MET A 109 -2.26 -5.92 0.86
CA MET A 109 -3.47 -5.16 1.17
C MET A 109 -4.64 -6.03 1.64
N ALA A 110 -4.86 -7.17 0.99
CA ALA A 110 -5.87 -8.15 1.41
C ALA A 110 -5.57 -8.69 2.83
N LEU A 111 -4.32 -9.08 3.08
CA LEU A 111 -3.89 -9.54 4.40
C LEU A 111 -4.05 -8.45 5.47
N ASN A 112 -3.67 -7.21 5.18
CA ASN A 112 -3.85 -6.08 6.09
C ASN A 112 -5.33 -5.87 6.45
N THR A 113 -6.22 -5.96 5.46
CA THR A 113 -7.67 -5.87 5.71
C THR A 113 -8.15 -6.98 6.62
N ALA A 114 -7.74 -8.23 6.36
CA ALA A 114 -8.12 -9.38 7.19
C ALA A 114 -7.57 -9.29 8.63
N LEU A 115 -6.42 -8.63 8.81
CA LEU A 115 -5.80 -8.37 10.12
C LEU A 115 -6.35 -7.12 10.84
N GLY A 116 -7.19 -6.32 10.20
CA GLY A 116 -7.55 -4.99 10.71
C GLY A 116 -6.37 -4.03 10.81
N ALA A 117 -5.31 -4.26 10.03
CA ALA A 117 -4.11 -3.45 10.01
C ALA A 117 -4.31 -2.18 9.17
N THR A 118 -3.56 -1.13 9.51
CA THR A 118 -3.57 0.13 8.74
C THR A 118 -2.44 0.15 7.73
N SER A 119 -2.76 0.39 6.46
CA SER A 119 -1.80 0.53 5.38
C SER A 119 -1.37 1.99 5.19
N ILE A 120 -0.05 2.22 5.11
CA ILE A 120 0.51 3.52 4.71
C ILE A 120 1.16 3.35 3.35
N LEU A 121 0.69 4.10 2.36
CA LEU A 121 1.17 4.05 0.98
C LEU A 121 1.91 5.33 0.64
N ALA A 122 3.18 5.22 0.26
CA ALA A 122 3.99 6.36 -0.12
C ALA A 122 5.03 5.99 -1.17
N CYS A 123 5.26 6.89 -2.12
CA CYS A 123 6.44 6.91 -2.97
C CYS A 123 7.30 8.13 -2.63
N LYS A 124 8.49 8.25 -3.25
CA LYS A 124 9.44 9.36 -3.03
C LYS A 124 8.79 10.75 -2.90
N SER A 125 7.90 11.11 -3.82
CA SER A 125 7.25 12.44 -3.84
C SER A 125 5.85 12.48 -3.21
N GLY A 126 5.32 11.34 -2.74
CA GLY A 126 3.98 11.26 -2.14
C GLY A 126 2.79 11.56 -3.07
N LYS A 127 3.03 11.83 -4.36
CA LYS A 127 2.01 12.25 -5.34
C LYS A 127 1.70 11.19 -6.38
N ASP A 128 2.61 10.90 -7.30
CA ASP A 128 2.28 10.20 -8.55
C ASP A 128 1.95 8.72 -8.32
N ARG A 129 2.97 7.89 -8.03
CA ARG A 129 2.78 6.45 -7.76
C ARG A 129 1.97 6.19 -6.49
N THR A 130 2.05 7.10 -5.53
CA THR A 130 1.23 7.03 -4.31
C THR A 130 -0.25 7.06 -4.68
N SER A 131 -0.67 7.97 -5.57
CA SER A 131 -2.07 8.04 -6.01
C SER A 131 -2.48 6.81 -6.81
N MET A 132 -1.58 6.24 -7.61
CA MET A 132 -1.86 5.00 -8.34
C MET A 132 -2.12 3.83 -7.38
N ALA A 133 -1.29 3.68 -6.34
CA ALA A 133 -1.48 2.65 -5.31
C ALA A 133 -2.77 2.88 -4.51
N VAL A 134 -2.98 4.09 -3.97
CA VAL A 134 -4.17 4.45 -3.19
C VAL A 134 -5.45 4.13 -3.96
N THR A 135 -5.56 4.57 -5.21
CA THR A 135 -6.75 4.30 -6.03
C THR A 135 -6.95 2.81 -6.34
N LEU A 136 -5.88 2.03 -6.52
CA LEU A 136 -6.00 0.57 -6.67
C LEU A 136 -6.58 -0.08 -5.41
N GLU A 137 -6.18 0.41 -4.23
CA GLU A 137 -6.70 -0.10 -2.96
C GLU A 137 -8.16 0.31 -2.72
N GLU A 138 -8.50 1.57 -3.00
CA GLU A 138 -9.88 2.05 -2.97
C GLU A 138 -10.78 1.21 -3.89
N GLY A 139 -10.30 0.93 -5.11
CA GLY A 139 -11.01 0.05 -6.05
C GLY A 139 -11.18 -1.38 -5.54
N ARG A 140 -10.14 -1.97 -4.93
CA ARG A 140 -10.21 -3.31 -4.33
C ARG A 140 -11.26 -3.37 -3.22
N LEU A 141 -11.22 -2.41 -2.29
CA LEU A 141 -12.17 -2.31 -1.18
C LEU A 141 -13.61 -2.12 -1.67
N LEU A 142 -13.84 -1.31 -2.70
CA LEU A 142 -15.17 -1.15 -3.30
C LEU A 142 -15.65 -2.45 -3.95
N LYS A 143 -14.77 -3.15 -4.68
CA LYS A 143 -15.11 -4.43 -5.29
C LYS A 143 -15.55 -5.46 -4.26
N GLU A 144 -14.78 -5.59 -3.18
CA GLU A 144 -15.03 -6.58 -2.12
C GLU A 144 -16.26 -6.25 -1.27
N ASN A 145 -16.48 -4.97 -0.95
CA ASN A 145 -17.53 -4.57 -0.01
C ASN A 145 -18.84 -4.12 -0.67
N CYS A 146 -18.83 -3.76 -1.96
CA CYS A 146 -20.00 -3.23 -2.66
C CYS A 146 -20.48 -4.13 -3.81
N GLY A 147 -19.81 -5.25 -4.08
CA GLY A 147 -20.24 -6.22 -5.09
C GLY A 147 -20.20 -5.69 -6.53
N ILE A 148 -19.38 -4.67 -6.80
CA ILE A 148 -19.23 -4.11 -8.15
C ILE A 148 -18.38 -5.03 -9.05
N SER A 149 -18.62 -4.97 -10.35
CA SER A 149 -17.88 -5.76 -11.32
C SER A 149 -16.42 -5.28 -11.46
N GLN A 150 -15.56 -6.12 -12.04
CA GLN A 150 -14.18 -5.72 -12.36
C GLN A 150 -14.12 -4.54 -13.35
N GLN A 151 -15.09 -4.47 -14.27
CA GLN A 151 -15.20 -3.35 -15.20
C GLN A 151 -15.53 -2.06 -14.46
N GLN A 152 -16.57 -2.06 -13.62
CA GLN A 152 -16.96 -0.90 -12.81
C GLN A 152 -15.82 -0.46 -11.88
N THR A 153 -15.09 -1.42 -11.30
CA THR A 153 -13.90 -1.14 -10.48
C THR A 153 -12.85 -0.34 -11.28
N THR A 154 -12.62 -0.74 -12.53
CA THR A 154 -11.64 -0.08 -13.41
C THR A 154 -12.09 1.33 -13.78
N GLU A 155 -13.37 1.51 -14.10
CA GLU A 155 -13.98 2.81 -14.40
C GLU A 155 -13.90 3.78 -13.20
N ILE A 156 -14.15 3.28 -11.99
CA ILE A 156 -14.04 4.07 -10.75
C ILE A 156 -12.58 4.46 -10.50
N ILE A 157 -11.62 3.55 -10.63
CA ILE A 157 -10.19 3.86 -10.47
C ILE A 157 -9.77 4.96 -11.45
N ASP A 158 -10.20 4.86 -12.71
CA ASP A 158 -9.93 5.87 -13.72
C ASP A 158 -10.55 7.22 -13.37
N CYS A 159 -11.79 7.23 -12.86
CA CYS A 159 -12.46 8.44 -12.38
C CYS A 159 -11.68 9.07 -11.21
N LEU A 160 -11.27 8.29 -10.21
CA LEU A 160 -10.49 8.77 -9.05
C LEU A 160 -9.15 9.36 -9.48
N ARG A 161 -8.52 8.83 -10.53
CA ARG A 161 -7.26 9.35 -11.08
C ARG A 161 -7.46 10.59 -11.96
N LYS A 162 -8.59 10.71 -12.65
CA LYS A 162 -8.93 11.87 -13.51
C LYS A 162 -9.46 13.05 -12.71
N ASP A 163 -10.38 12.80 -11.80
CA ASP A 163 -11.19 13.84 -11.16
C ASP A 163 -11.20 13.75 -9.63
N GLY A 164 -10.50 12.76 -9.07
CA GLY A 164 -10.42 12.56 -7.62
C GLY A 164 -9.44 13.48 -6.90
N VAL A 165 -9.58 13.49 -5.57
CA VAL A 165 -8.90 14.42 -4.64
C VAL A 165 -7.37 14.28 -4.64
N ARG A 166 -6.85 13.12 -5.03
CA ARG A 166 -5.40 12.85 -5.06
C ARG A 166 -4.65 13.69 -6.10
N ARG A 167 -5.35 14.33 -7.06
CA ARG A 167 -4.76 15.33 -7.96
C ARG A 167 -4.38 16.62 -7.24
N GLU A 168 -5.00 16.93 -6.10
CA GLU A 168 -4.63 18.08 -5.29
C GLU A 168 -3.21 17.96 -4.72
N ASN A 169 -2.72 16.74 -4.45
CA ASN A 169 -1.33 16.53 -4.05
C ASN A 169 -0.37 17.02 -5.14
N CYS A 170 -0.71 16.82 -6.41
CA CYS A 170 0.08 17.37 -7.51
C CYS A 170 -0.02 18.90 -7.52
N ARG A 171 -1.24 19.47 -7.42
CA ARG A 171 -1.42 20.93 -7.42
C ARG A 171 -0.64 21.61 -6.30
N LYS A 172 -0.70 21.08 -5.09
CA LYS A 172 -0.01 21.64 -3.92
C LYS A 172 1.50 21.51 -4.02
N ASN A 173 2.01 20.40 -4.56
CA ASN A 173 3.46 20.19 -4.65
C ASN A 173 4.09 20.96 -5.82
N VAL A 174 3.39 21.04 -6.97
CA VAL A 174 4.00 21.46 -8.24
C VAL A 174 3.18 22.49 -9.02
N GLY A 175 2.16 23.07 -8.38
CA GLY A 175 1.31 24.14 -8.93
C GLY A 175 0.24 23.67 -9.91
N LYS A 176 0.24 22.40 -10.33
CA LYS A 176 -0.69 21.85 -11.33
C LYS A 176 -1.24 20.49 -10.90
N ALA A 177 -2.53 20.26 -11.16
CA ALA A 177 -3.21 18.99 -10.91
C ALA A 177 -2.87 17.92 -11.97
N ILE A 178 -1.59 17.67 -12.23
CA ILE A 178 -1.17 16.74 -13.27
C ILE A 178 -0.05 15.84 -12.73
N TYR A 179 -0.12 14.56 -13.04
CA TYR A 179 0.90 13.61 -12.64
C TYR A 179 2.18 13.85 -13.45
N SER A 180 3.34 13.69 -12.80
CA SER A 180 4.64 13.89 -13.45
C SER A 180 5.21 12.56 -13.93
N PHE A 181 4.67 12.06 -15.04
CA PHE A 181 5.22 10.91 -15.76
C PHE A 181 5.64 11.32 -17.17
N SER A 182 6.91 11.09 -17.54
CA SER A 182 7.34 11.26 -18.92
C SER A 182 6.83 10.10 -19.80
N PRO A 183 6.65 10.31 -21.12
CA PRO A 183 6.27 9.23 -22.04
C PRO A 183 7.21 8.02 -21.95
N PHE A 184 8.52 8.26 -21.74
CA PHE A 184 9.49 7.19 -21.49
C PHE A 184 9.19 6.43 -20.20
N GLN A 185 8.93 7.13 -19.08
CA GLN A 185 8.61 6.49 -17.81
C GLN A 185 7.34 5.63 -17.87
N MET A 186 6.34 6.04 -18.66
CA MET A 186 5.10 5.29 -18.86
C MET A 186 5.34 3.89 -19.41
N HIS A 187 6.37 3.69 -20.23
CA HIS A 187 6.70 2.39 -20.79
C HIS A 187 7.13 1.37 -19.73
N PHE A 188 7.75 1.85 -18.64
CA PHE A 188 8.22 1.00 -17.54
C PHE A 188 7.18 0.78 -16.44
N LEU A 189 6.04 1.47 -16.49
CA LEU A 189 4.98 1.27 -15.51
C LEU A 189 4.13 0.03 -15.86
N PRO A 190 3.83 -0.82 -14.85
CA PRO A 190 2.76 -1.81 -14.93
C PRO A 190 1.45 -1.16 -15.37
N LYS A 191 0.61 -1.88 -16.12
CA LYS A 191 -0.62 -1.32 -16.73
C LYS A 191 -1.54 -0.73 -15.65
N GLU A 192 -1.69 -1.42 -14.54
CA GLU A 192 -2.50 -1.04 -13.38
C GLU A 192 -1.99 0.23 -12.67
N PHE A 193 -0.71 0.57 -12.82
CA PHE A 193 -0.08 1.78 -12.27
C PHE A 193 -0.01 2.94 -13.26
N ARG A 194 -0.60 2.82 -14.46
CA ARG A 194 -0.62 3.91 -15.44
C ARG A 194 -1.76 4.88 -15.14
N PRO A 195 -1.49 6.20 -15.09
CA PRO A 195 -2.55 7.18 -15.02
C PRO A 195 -3.32 7.26 -16.35
N PRO A 196 -4.58 7.70 -16.35
CA PRO A 196 -5.36 7.87 -17.57
C PRO A 196 -4.79 8.95 -18.51
N ASN A 197 -5.07 8.82 -19.81
CA ASN A 197 -4.63 9.81 -20.79
C ASN A 197 -5.16 11.22 -20.46
N GLY A 198 -4.33 12.23 -20.71
CA GLY A 198 -4.65 13.63 -20.39
C GLY A 198 -4.41 14.03 -18.93
N THR A 199 -4.03 13.10 -18.06
CA THR A 199 -3.80 13.37 -16.62
C THR A 199 -2.31 13.44 -16.21
N TYR A 200 -1.39 13.25 -17.16
CA TYR A 200 0.05 13.25 -16.91
C TYR A 200 0.81 14.06 -17.96
N ALA A 201 1.97 14.61 -17.58
CA ALA A 201 2.89 15.31 -18.47
C ALA A 201 4.35 15.15 -18.05
N GLN A 202 5.26 15.40 -19.00
CA GLN A 202 6.69 15.44 -18.74
C GLN A 202 7.07 16.69 -17.93
N LYS A 203 7.93 16.50 -16.91
CA LYS A 203 8.57 17.56 -16.11
C LYS A 203 7.57 18.55 -15.48
N VAL A 204 6.85 18.09 -14.47
CA VAL A 204 6.33 19.02 -13.46
C VAL A 204 7.24 18.84 -12.26
N ALA A 205 8.06 19.86 -11.98
CA ALA A 205 9.21 19.82 -11.06
C ALA A 205 8.89 18.99 -9.81
N SER A 206 9.76 18.02 -9.46
CA SER A 206 9.61 17.18 -8.26
C SER A 206 10.33 17.78 -7.08
#